data_AF-A0A1S3N170-F1
#
_entry.id   AF-A0A1S3N170-F1
#
_cell.length_a   1.000
_cell.length_b   1.000
_cell.length_c   1.000
_cell.angle_alpha   90.00
_cell.angle_beta   90.00
_cell.angle_gamma   90.00
#
_symmetry.space_group_name_H-M   'P 1'
#
loop_
_entity.id
_entity.type
_entity.pdbx_description
1 polymer ?
#
loop_
_entity_poly.entity_id
_entity_poly.type
_entity_poly.pdbx_seq_one_letter_code
_entity_poly.pdbx_strand_id
1 'polypeptide(L)'
;MSSNELLQNTSVLAVLLFLALVLQRTFLQASYYVTIETGINLRGALLAMIYNKILRLSTSNMSMGEMTLGQINNLVAIETNQLMWFLFLCPNLWAMPVQIVMGVILLYYLLGTSALIGASVIVLLAPVQYLIATKLADTQKSTLDQSTERLKKTTEILKGIKLLKLYAWENIFCDSVEDTRGKELTSLRTFALYTSMSIFMNAAIPIAAVLVTFVSHALINKSKPSSSEAFAALALFHILVTPLFLLSTVVRFAVKAMV
;
A
#
# COMPACT_ATOMS: atom_id res chain seq x y z
N MET A 1 41.09 9.20 24.78
CA MET A 1 39.64 9.16 25.07
C MET A 1 39.10 7.92 24.40
N SER A 2 38.62 6.97 25.19
CA SER A 2 38.06 5.72 24.68
C SER A 2 36.81 6.02 23.84
N SER A 3 36.54 5.28 22.77
CA SER A 3 35.33 5.43 21.95
C SER A 3 34.04 5.44 22.79
N ASN A 4 34.05 4.75 23.94
CA ASN A 4 32.95 4.73 24.90
C ASN A 4 32.75 6.05 25.67
N GLU A 5 33.81 6.81 25.96
CA GLU A 5 33.72 8.11 26.64
C GLU A 5 33.21 9.20 25.67
N LEU A 6 33.58 9.10 24.39
CA LEU A 6 33.06 9.97 23.33
C LEU A 6 31.57 9.75 23.07
N LEU A 7 31.12 8.50 23.10
CA LEU A 7 29.71 8.12 22.92
C LEU A 7 28.83 8.40 24.15
N GLN A 8 29.42 8.64 25.32
CA GLN A 8 28.68 9.09 26.52
C GLN A 8 28.37 10.59 26.53
N ASN A 9 29.07 11.40 25.72
CA ASN A 9 28.80 12.84 25.65
C ASN A 9 27.51 13.14 24.87
N THR A 10 26.51 13.70 25.56
CA THR A 10 25.18 14.02 24.99
C THR A 10 25.26 14.88 23.73
N SER A 11 26.15 15.88 23.71
CA SER A 11 26.34 16.77 22.56
C SER A 11 26.90 16.03 21.34
N VAL A 12 27.84 15.11 21.56
CA VAL A 12 28.43 14.29 20.48
C VAL A 12 27.40 13.33 19.93
N LEU A 13 26.61 12.69 20.79
CA LEU A 13 25.53 11.79 20.38
C LEU A 13 24.44 12.52 19.58
N ALA A 14 24.09 13.75 19.96
CA ALA A 14 23.11 14.57 19.24
C ALA A 14 23.59 14.95 17.83
N VAL A 15 24.86 15.38 17.68
CA VAL A 15 25.45 15.68 16.37
C VAL A 15 25.55 14.43 15.51
N LEU A 16 25.96 13.30 16.09
CA LEU A 16 26.03 12.02 15.38
C LEU A 16 24.64 11.57 14.90
N LEU A 17 23.62 11.69 15.75
CA LEU A 17 22.23 11.40 15.40
C LEU A 17 21.74 12.30 14.26
N PHE A 18 22.03 13.60 14.31
CA PHE A 18 21.68 14.54 13.26
C PHE A 18 22.31 14.14 11.91
N LEU A 19 23.62 13.88 11.89
CA LEU A 19 24.32 13.46 10.68
C LEU A 19 23.79 12.13 10.15
N ALA A 20 23.54 11.16 11.04
CA ALA A 20 22.98 9.86 10.68
C ALA A 20 21.58 10.01 10.06
N LEU A 21 20.72 10.86 10.62
CA LEU A 21 19.38 11.11 10.09
C LEU A 21 19.40 11.81 8.73
N VAL A 22 20.26 12.82 8.56
CA VAL A 22 20.42 13.51 7.27
C VAL A 22 20.91 12.53 6.20
N LEU A 23 21.91 11.71 6.54
CA LEU A 23 22.45 10.71 5.63
C LEU A 23 21.39 9.64 5.28
N GLN A 24 20.69 9.10 6.28
CA GLN A 24 19.63 8.11 6.09
C GLN A 24 18.51 8.64 5.17
N ARG A 25 18.03 9.87 5.40
CA ARG A 25 16.96 10.47 4.58
C ARG A 25 17.43 10.75 3.15
N THR A 26 18.67 11.18 2.98
CA THR A 26 19.26 11.43 1.66
C THR A 26 19.40 10.14 0.86
N PHE A 27 19.93 9.07 1.46
CA PHE A 27 20.02 7.76 0.79
C PHE A 27 18.65 7.17 0.48
N LEU A 28 17.68 7.30 1.38
CA LEU A 28 16.32 6.83 1.13
C LEU A 28 15.71 7.55 -0.08
N GLN A 29 15.86 8.88 -0.16
CA GLN A 29 15.36 9.66 -1.29
C GLN A 29 16.09 9.33 -2.60
N ALA A 30 17.41 9.17 -2.55
CA ALA A 30 18.21 8.75 -3.70
C ALA A 30 17.80 7.35 -4.20
N SER A 31 17.55 6.41 -3.27
CA SER A 31 17.03 5.08 -3.61
C SER A 31 15.67 5.17 -4.30
N TYR A 32 14.75 6.00 -3.79
CA TYR A 32 13.46 6.20 -4.45
C TYR A 32 13.63 6.81 -5.84
N TYR A 33 14.48 7.81 -5.99
CA TYR A 33 14.75 8.44 -7.28
C TYR A 33 15.26 7.44 -8.32
N VAL A 34 16.31 6.67 -8.00
CA VAL A 34 16.89 5.67 -8.89
C VAL A 34 15.86 4.61 -9.29
N THR A 35 15.01 4.19 -8.35
CA THR A 35 13.99 3.16 -8.62
C THR A 35 12.85 3.72 -9.49
N ILE A 36 12.45 4.97 -9.29
CA ILE A 36 11.47 5.65 -10.15
C ILE A 36 12.04 5.82 -11.57
N GLU A 37 13.27 6.30 -11.68
CA GLU A 37 13.94 6.51 -12.97
C GLU A 37 14.06 5.21 -13.77
N THR A 38 14.56 4.14 -13.13
CA THR A 38 14.65 2.81 -13.76
C THR A 38 13.28 2.26 -14.14
N GLY A 39 12.26 2.46 -13.31
CA GLY A 39 10.88 2.08 -13.62
C GLY A 39 10.33 2.79 -14.86
N ILE A 40 10.53 4.11 -14.97
CA ILE A 40 10.10 4.92 -16.13
C ILE A 40 10.85 4.50 -17.39
N ASN A 41 12.17 4.31 -17.30
CA ASN A 41 13.00 3.90 -18.43
C ASN A 41 12.59 2.50 -18.94
N LEU A 42 12.30 1.55 -18.04
CA LEU A 42 11.80 0.23 -18.43
C LEU A 42 10.44 0.35 -19.14
N ARG A 43 9.52 1.15 -18.60
CA ARG A 43 8.21 1.36 -19.23
C ARG A 43 8.36 1.93 -20.65
N GLY A 44 9.25 2.91 -20.84
CA GLY A 44 9.56 3.46 -22.16
C GLY A 44 10.09 2.40 -23.14
N ALA A 45 11.04 1.58 -22.69
CA ALA A 45 11.59 0.49 -23.50
C ALA A 45 10.54 -0.57 -23.85
N LEU A 46 9.70 -0.97 -22.90
CA LEU A 46 8.60 -1.92 -23.12
C LEU A 46 7.59 -1.40 -24.13
N LEU A 47 7.18 -0.14 -24.02
CA LEU A 47 6.26 0.48 -24.97
C LEU A 47 6.86 0.48 -26.39
N ALA A 48 8.14 0.84 -26.53
CA ALA A 48 8.83 0.79 -27.81
C ALA A 48 8.93 -0.64 -28.37
N MET A 49 9.23 -1.63 -27.53
CA MET A 49 9.28 -3.05 -27.94
C MET A 49 7.91 -3.59 -28.35
N ILE A 50 6.86 -3.30 -27.59
CA ILE A 50 5.48 -3.68 -27.91
C ILE A 50 5.08 -3.04 -29.24
N TYR A 51 5.35 -1.75 -29.43
CA TYR A 51 5.05 -1.05 -30.68
C TYR A 51 5.79 -1.63 -31.88
N ASN A 52 7.09 -1.89 -31.74
CA ASN A 52 7.89 -2.56 -32.79
C ASN A 52 7.37 -3.97 -33.11
N LYS A 53 6.88 -4.71 -32.11
CA LYS A 53 6.29 -6.03 -32.31
C LYS A 53 4.95 -5.93 -33.05
N ILE A 54 4.11 -4.96 -32.71
CA ILE A 54 2.83 -4.69 -33.39
C ILE A 54 3.06 -4.40 -34.88
N LEU A 55 4.07 -3.59 -35.22
CA LEU A 55 4.40 -3.27 -36.62
C LEU A 55 4.89 -4.48 -37.44
N ARG A 56 5.35 -5.54 -36.79
CA ARG A 56 5.85 -6.77 -37.45
C ARG A 56 4.87 -7.94 -37.36
N LEU A 57 3.77 -7.80 -36.64
CA LEU A 57 2.75 -8.84 -36.50
C LEU A 57 1.98 -8.96 -37.82
N SER A 58 1.95 -10.18 -38.36
CA SER A 58 1.13 -10.49 -39.53
C SER A 58 -0.35 -10.30 -39.20
N THR A 59 -1.10 -9.74 -40.14
CA THR A 59 -2.56 -9.58 -40.06
C THR A 59 -3.30 -10.90 -39.82
N SER A 60 -2.69 -12.05 -40.12
CA SER A 60 -3.23 -13.38 -39.83
C SER A 60 -3.41 -13.67 -38.33
N ASN A 61 -2.50 -13.19 -37.48
CA ASN A 61 -2.58 -13.44 -36.03
C ASN A 61 -3.57 -12.49 -35.35
N MET A 62 -3.80 -11.30 -35.94
CA MET A 62 -4.89 -10.40 -35.53
C MET A 62 -6.26 -10.87 -36.05
N SER A 63 -6.32 -11.53 -37.22
CA SER A 63 -7.58 -12.03 -37.79
C SER A 63 -8.02 -13.39 -37.24
N MET A 64 -7.10 -14.23 -36.76
CA MET A 64 -7.38 -15.50 -36.07
C MET A 64 -7.94 -15.35 -34.66
N GLY A 65 -8.03 -14.12 -34.12
CA GLY A 65 -8.68 -13.84 -32.84
C GLY A 65 -7.85 -14.16 -31.59
N GLU A 66 -6.59 -14.61 -31.74
CA GLU A 66 -5.70 -14.88 -30.59
C GLU A 66 -5.32 -13.60 -29.83
N MET A 67 -5.25 -12.44 -30.51
CA MET A 67 -4.91 -11.17 -29.88
C MET A 67 -5.70 -10.01 -30.49
N THR A 68 -6.66 -9.49 -29.71
CA THR A 68 -7.55 -8.38 -30.10
C THR A 68 -6.88 -7.02 -29.86
N LEU A 69 -7.32 -5.99 -30.61
CA LEU A 69 -6.89 -4.60 -30.40
C LEU A 69 -7.15 -4.13 -28.95
N GLY A 70 -8.23 -4.64 -28.33
CA GLY A 70 -8.55 -4.37 -26.92
C GLY A 70 -7.52 -4.95 -25.95
N GLN A 71 -7.03 -6.18 -26.18
CA GLN A 71 -5.96 -6.79 -25.38
C GLN A 71 -4.64 -6.02 -25.54
N ILE A 72 -4.29 -5.57 -26.74
CA ILE A 72 -3.09 -4.74 -26.97
C ILE A 72 -3.19 -3.43 -26.19
N ASN A 73 -4.36 -2.77 -26.22
CA ASN A 73 -4.57 -1.54 -25.46
C ASN A 73 -4.49 -1.79 -23.95
N ASN A 74 -4.98 -2.93 -23.46
CA ASN A 74 -4.85 -3.34 -22.06
C ASN A 74 -3.39 -3.58 -21.65
N LEU A 75 -2.63 -4.32 -22.48
CA LEU A 75 -1.21 -4.58 -22.28
C LEU A 75 -0.42 -3.26 -22.16
N VAL A 76 -0.68 -2.32 -23.07
CA VAL A 76 -0.02 -1.00 -23.07
C VAL A 76 -0.44 -0.14 -21.88
N ALA A 77 -1.73 -0.06 -21.54
CA ALA A 77 -2.23 0.87 -20.54
C ALA A 77 -2.11 0.35 -19.09
N ILE A 78 -2.39 -0.93 -18.89
CA ILE A 78 -2.51 -1.53 -17.55
C ILE A 78 -1.24 -2.31 -17.20
N GLU A 79 -0.83 -3.26 -18.04
CA GLU A 79 0.24 -4.21 -17.69
C GLU A 79 1.62 -3.54 -17.64
N THR A 80 1.97 -2.67 -18.61
CA THR A 80 3.23 -1.91 -18.53
C THR A 80 3.29 -0.98 -17.31
N ASN A 81 2.15 -0.42 -16.91
CA ASN A 81 2.06 0.46 -15.75
C ASN A 81 2.20 -0.33 -14.44
N GLN A 82 1.58 -1.51 -14.36
CA GLN A 82 1.75 -2.41 -13.21
C GLN A 82 3.21 -2.86 -13.04
N LEU A 83 3.89 -3.20 -14.14
CA LEU A 83 5.30 -3.59 -14.10
C LEU A 83 6.22 -2.44 -13.66
N MET A 84 5.94 -1.20 -14.10
CA MET A 84 6.62 0.00 -13.60
C MET A 84 6.45 0.17 -12.09
N TRP A 85 5.22 0.02 -11.57
CA TRP A 85 4.94 0.08 -10.13
C TRP A 85 5.62 -1.05 -9.35
N PHE A 86 5.74 -2.24 -9.93
CA PHE A 86 6.47 -3.34 -9.32
C PHE A 86 7.96 -3.03 -9.19
N LEU A 87 8.60 -2.47 -10.23
CA LEU A 87 9.99 -2.04 -10.13
C LEU A 87 10.17 -0.99 -9.04
N PHE A 88 9.26 -0.02 -8.93
CA PHE A 88 9.26 0.97 -7.87
C PHE A 88 9.25 0.34 -6.46
N LEU A 89 8.56 -0.79 -6.29
CA LEU A 89 8.44 -1.49 -5.01
C LEU A 89 9.48 -2.59 -4.80
N CYS A 90 10.25 -2.97 -5.83
CA CYS A 90 11.21 -4.07 -5.80
C CYS A 90 12.24 -3.94 -4.66
N PRO A 91 12.85 -2.76 -4.40
CA PRO A 91 13.77 -2.60 -3.28
C PRO A 91 13.12 -2.87 -1.91
N ASN A 92 11.84 -2.52 -1.77
CA ASN A 92 11.10 -2.72 -0.53
C ASN A 92 10.86 -4.21 -0.24
N LEU A 93 10.80 -5.06 -1.27
CA LEU A 93 10.54 -6.50 -1.11
C LEU A 93 11.61 -7.20 -0.26
N TRP A 94 12.87 -6.80 -0.38
CA TRP A 94 13.97 -7.35 0.41
C TRP A 94 14.38 -6.43 1.58
N ALA A 95 14.30 -5.11 1.43
CA ALA A 95 14.67 -4.18 2.49
C ALA A 95 13.69 -4.21 3.68
N MET A 96 12.38 -4.34 3.45
CA MET A 96 11.39 -4.38 4.53
C MET A 96 11.55 -5.60 5.45
N PRO A 97 11.74 -6.84 4.96
CA PRO A 97 12.06 -7.98 5.82
C PRO A 97 13.32 -7.77 6.66
N VAL A 98 14.40 -7.26 6.06
CA VAL A 98 15.64 -6.97 6.79
C VAL A 98 15.40 -5.94 7.90
N GLN A 99 14.64 -4.88 7.60
CA GLN A 99 14.28 -3.85 8.59
C GLN A 99 13.44 -4.41 9.73
N ILE A 100 12.48 -5.32 9.44
CA ILE A 100 11.66 -5.97 10.46
C ILE A 100 12.51 -6.84 11.37
N VAL A 101 13.36 -7.72 10.80
CA VAL A 101 14.23 -8.62 11.56
C VAL A 101 15.18 -7.83 12.45
N MET A 102 15.86 -6.82 11.90
CA MET A 102 16.76 -5.97 12.68
C MET A 102 16.03 -5.21 13.78
N GLY A 103 14.86 -4.64 13.49
CA GLY A 103 14.09 -3.91 14.50
C GLY A 103 13.60 -4.80 15.65
N VAL A 104 13.22 -6.04 15.37
CA VAL A 104 12.85 -7.01 16.42
C VAL A 104 14.06 -7.41 17.26
N ILE A 105 15.23 -7.63 16.65
CA ILE A 105 16.49 -7.92 17.38
C ILE A 105 16.85 -6.75 18.31
N LEU A 106 16.78 -5.51 17.81
CA LEU A 106 17.04 -4.33 18.64
C LEU A 106 16.02 -4.21 19.78
N LEU A 107 14.73 -4.36 19.50
CA LEU A 107 13.70 -4.33 20.54
C LEU A 107 13.94 -5.40 21.63
N TYR A 108 14.36 -6.61 21.24
CA TYR A 108 14.72 -7.67 22.17
C TYR A 108 15.94 -7.28 23.03
N TYR A 109 16.94 -6.61 22.46
CA TYR A 109 18.09 -6.13 23.21
C TYR A 109 17.71 -5.06 24.24
N LEU A 110 16.75 -4.19 23.93
CA LEU A 110 16.32 -3.11 24.84
C LEU A 110 15.36 -3.59 25.94
N LEU A 111 14.37 -4.43 25.62
CA LEU A 111 13.28 -4.80 26.54
C LEU A 111 13.22 -6.29 26.91
N GLY A 112 14.15 -7.09 26.39
CA GLY A 112 14.22 -8.53 26.63
C GLY A 112 12.99 -9.27 26.09
N THR A 113 12.49 -10.22 26.88
CA THR A 113 11.35 -11.09 26.53
C THR A 113 10.04 -10.31 26.35
N SER A 114 9.90 -9.15 26.97
CA SER A 114 8.70 -8.30 26.85
C SER A 114 8.49 -7.79 25.41
N ALA A 115 9.58 -7.54 24.68
CA ALA A 115 9.53 -7.13 23.29
C ALA A 115 8.89 -8.20 22.38
N LEU A 116 9.13 -9.48 22.68
CA LEU A 116 8.54 -10.60 21.92
C LEU A 116 7.02 -10.69 22.12
N ILE A 117 6.52 -10.30 23.30
CA ILE A 117 5.08 -10.22 23.58
C ILE A 117 4.45 -9.12 22.72
N GLY A 118 5.10 -7.95 22.65
CA GLY A 118 4.70 -6.86 21.75
C GLY A 118 4.68 -7.26 20.28
N ALA A 119 5.74 -7.93 19.82
CA ALA A 119 5.83 -8.45 18.46
C ALA A 119 4.72 -9.48 18.18
N SER A 120 4.38 -10.33 19.16
CA SER A 120 3.29 -11.31 19.04
C SER A 120 1.93 -10.63 18.85
N VAL A 121 1.67 -9.50 19.51
CA VAL A 121 0.44 -8.70 19.29
C VAL A 121 0.35 -8.23 17.84
N ILE A 122 1.45 -7.74 17.26
CA ILE A 122 1.48 -7.31 15.86
C ILE A 122 1.20 -8.50 14.92
N VAL A 123 1.81 -9.65 15.18
CA VAL A 123 1.60 -10.88 14.38
C VAL A 123 0.15 -11.36 14.48
N LEU A 124 -0.49 -11.26 15.66
CA LEU A 124 -1.90 -11.62 15.85
C LEU A 124 -2.88 -10.63 15.19
N LEU A 125 -2.53 -9.35 15.13
CA LEU A 125 -3.36 -8.31 14.52
C LEU A 125 -3.15 -8.19 13.00
N ALA A 126 -2.04 -8.67 12.46
CA ALA A 126 -1.76 -8.65 11.03
C ALA A 126 -2.82 -9.41 10.18
N PRO A 127 -3.29 -10.62 10.55
CA PRO A 127 -4.39 -11.30 9.88
C PRO A 127 -5.69 -10.48 9.89
N VAL A 128 -6.01 -9.82 11.00
CA VAL A 128 -7.20 -8.98 11.12
C VAL A 128 -7.14 -7.82 10.13
N GLN A 129 -5.99 -7.14 10.07
CA GLN A 129 -5.76 -6.07 9.09
C GLN A 129 -5.84 -6.60 7.65
N TYR A 130 -5.29 -7.78 7.38
CA TYR A 130 -5.37 -8.40 6.06
C TYR A 130 -6.82 -8.71 5.66
N LEU A 131 -7.64 -9.27 6.57
CA LEU A 131 -9.05 -9.54 6.31
C LEU A 131 -9.83 -8.27 6.01
N ILE A 132 -9.60 -7.20 6.77
CA ILE A 132 -10.20 -5.87 6.51
C ILE A 132 -9.77 -5.35 5.14
N ALA A 133 -8.48 -5.43 4.81
CA ALA A 133 -7.96 -4.98 3.52
C ALA A 133 -8.52 -5.78 2.33
N THR A 134 -8.79 -7.08 2.52
CA THR A 134 -9.45 -7.91 1.51
C THR A 134 -10.91 -7.52 1.32
N LYS A 135 -11.68 -7.33 2.41
CA LYS A 135 -13.05 -6.82 2.33
C LYS A 135 -13.15 -5.41 1.76
N LEU A 136 -12.16 -4.56 2.05
CA LEU A 136 -12.02 -3.25 1.43
C LEU A 136 -11.85 -3.37 -0.10
N ALA A 137 -11.01 -4.29 -0.57
CA ALA A 137 -10.82 -4.52 -2.00
C ALA A 137 -12.08 -5.08 -2.68
N ASP A 138 -12.78 -6.01 -2.02
CA ASP A 138 -14.04 -6.58 -2.53
C ASP A 138 -15.13 -5.49 -2.68
N THR A 139 -15.27 -4.65 -1.66
CA THR A 139 -16.25 -3.54 -1.68
C THR A 139 -15.86 -2.43 -2.66
N GLN A 140 -14.56 -2.18 -2.84
CA GLN A 140 -14.07 -1.28 -3.89
C GLN A 140 -14.45 -1.80 -5.27
N LYS A 141 -14.27 -3.10 -5.52
CA LYS A 141 -14.66 -3.73 -6.79
C LYS A 141 -16.17 -3.61 -7.04
N SER A 142 -17.00 -3.99 -6.08
CA SER A 142 -18.46 -3.85 -6.17
C SER A 142 -18.89 -2.41 -6.45
N THR A 143 -18.23 -1.44 -5.82
CA THR A 143 -18.50 -0.01 -6.04
C THR A 143 -18.16 0.42 -7.47
N LEU A 144 -17.02 -0.03 -8.01
CA LEU A 144 -16.60 0.25 -9.38
C LEU A 144 -17.54 -0.37 -10.42
N ASP A 145 -18.03 -1.58 -10.17
CA ASP A 145 -18.99 -2.26 -11.05
C ASP A 145 -20.31 -1.46 -11.12
N GLN A 146 -20.85 -1.05 -9.97
CA GLN A 146 -22.06 -0.22 -9.91
C GLN A 146 -21.86 1.17 -10.53
N SER A 147 -20.70 1.79 -10.32
CA SER A 147 -20.39 3.09 -10.93
C SER A 147 -20.28 2.99 -12.46
N THR A 148 -19.75 1.88 -12.97
CA THR A 148 -19.66 1.59 -14.40
C THR A 148 -21.03 1.38 -15.02
N GLU A 149 -21.94 0.66 -14.35
CA GLU A 149 -23.34 0.51 -14.79
C GLU A 149 -24.04 1.88 -14.86
N ARG A 150 -23.89 2.72 -13.82
CA ARG A 150 -24.43 4.08 -13.80
C ARG A 150 -23.88 4.90 -14.97
N LEU A 151 -22.57 4.91 -15.18
CA LEU A 151 -21.93 5.63 -16.28
C LEU A 151 -22.44 5.17 -17.64
N LYS A 152 -22.66 3.86 -17.82
CA LYS A 152 -23.24 3.30 -19.05
C LYS A 152 -24.65 3.83 -19.28
N LYS A 153 -25.53 3.74 -18.27
CA LYS A 153 -26.92 4.24 -18.36
C LYS A 153 -26.96 5.75 -18.66
N THR A 154 -26.17 6.55 -17.94
CA THR A 154 -26.09 8.00 -18.19
C THR A 154 -25.61 8.29 -19.61
N THR A 155 -24.63 7.53 -20.12
CA THR A 155 -24.13 7.68 -21.49
C THR A 155 -25.20 7.34 -22.54
N GLU A 156 -25.99 6.29 -22.33
CA GLU A 156 -27.10 5.92 -23.23
C GLU A 156 -28.19 7.01 -23.28
N ILE A 157 -28.56 7.58 -22.12
CA ILE A 157 -29.51 8.69 -22.04
C ILE A 157 -29.00 9.92 -22.80
N LEU A 158 -27.72 10.28 -22.61
CA LEU A 158 -27.12 11.43 -23.30
C LEU A 158 -27.07 11.24 -24.83
N LYS A 159 -26.79 10.02 -25.30
CA LYS A 159 -26.84 9.69 -26.74
C LYS A 159 -28.25 9.81 -27.32
N GLY A 160 -29.29 9.50 -26.52
CA GLY A 160 -30.69 9.52 -26.94
C GLY A 160 -31.47 10.80 -26.61
N ILE A 161 -30.84 11.84 -26.06
CA ILE A 161 -31.53 12.92 -25.33
C ILE A 161 -32.66 13.62 -26.11
N LYS A 162 -32.50 13.79 -27.43
CA LYS A 162 -33.52 14.42 -28.28
C LYS A 162 -34.81 13.59 -28.34
N LEU A 163 -34.68 12.27 -28.42
CA LEU A 163 -35.82 11.35 -28.44
C LEU A 163 -36.53 11.37 -27.07
N LEU A 164 -35.78 11.26 -25.97
CA LEU A 164 -36.37 11.27 -24.62
C LEU A 164 -37.20 12.53 -24.38
N LYS A 165 -36.69 13.72 -24.77
CA LYS A 165 -37.43 14.98 -24.61
C LYS A 165 -38.66 15.09 -25.51
N LEU A 166 -38.63 14.51 -26.72
CA LEU A 166 -39.78 14.52 -27.63
C LEU A 166 -40.96 13.70 -27.06
N TYR A 167 -40.67 12.65 -26.30
CA TYR A 167 -41.67 11.78 -25.68
C TYR A 167 -41.95 12.09 -24.20
N ALA A 168 -41.34 13.14 -23.64
CA ALA A 168 -41.41 13.49 -22.22
C ALA A 168 -41.01 12.33 -21.27
N TRP A 169 -40.05 11.49 -21.69
CA TRP A 169 -39.58 10.32 -20.95
C TRP A 169 -38.41 10.62 -20.01
N GLU A 170 -37.97 11.87 -19.89
CA GLU A 170 -36.79 12.24 -19.09
C GLU A 170 -36.88 11.80 -17.63
N ASN A 171 -38.04 11.95 -16.98
CA ASN A 171 -38.19 11.62 -15.57
C ASN A 171 -38.07 10.10 -15.33
N ILE A 172 -38.70 9.30 -16.19
CA ILE A 172 -38.67 7.83 -16.10
C ILE A 172 -37.23 7.30 -16.20
N PHE A 173 -36.44 7.86 -17.11
CA PHE A 173 -35.03 7.47 -17.26
C PHE A 173 -34.14 8.05 -16.16
N CYS A 174 -34.48 9.22 -15.61
CA CYS A 174 -33.80 9.80 -14.45
C CYS A 174 -33.97 8.89 -13.22
N ASP A 175 -35.19 8.44 -12.94
CA ASP A 175 -35.50 7.54 -11.83
C ASP A 175 -34.69 6.23 -11.94
N SER A 176 -34.56 5.67 -13.15
CA SER A 176 -33.73 4.46 -13.39
C SER A 176 -32.23 4.66 -13.10
N VAL A 177 -31.71 5.86 -13.34
CA VAL A 177 -30.33 6.22 -12.96
C VAL A 177 -30.23 6.41 -11.45
N GLU A 178 -31.24 7.01 -10.83
CA GLU A 178 -31.28 7.27 -9.39
C GLU A 178 -31.37 5.98 -8.56
N ASP A 179 -32.12 4.97 -9.03
CA ASP A 179 -32.12 3.62 -8.47
C ASP A 179 -30.72 2.98 -8.49
N THR A 180 -30.00 3.17 -9.60
CA THR A 180 -28.62 2.68 -9.76
C THR A 180 -27.67 3.44 -8.83
N ARG A 181 -27.90 4.74 -8.65
CA ARG A 181 -27.16 5.60 -7.72
C ARG A 181 -27.40 5.18 -6.26
N GLY A 182 -28.62 4.78 -5.89
CA GLY A 182 -28.92 4.25 -4.55
C GLY A 182 -28.11 3.00 -4.21
N LYS A 183 -27.95 2.08 -5.18
CA LYS A 183 -27.07 0.90 -5.06
C LYS A 183 -25.61 1.32 -4.88
N GLU A 184 -25.12 2.21 -5.75
CA GLU A 184 -23.75 2.76 -5.70
C GLU A 184 -23.46 3.41 -4.33
N LEU A 185 -24.37 4.22 -3.81
CA LEU A 185 -24.25 4.88 -2.51
C LEU A 185 -24.19 3.87 -1.35
N THR A 186 -24.95 2.78 -1.43
CA THR A 186 -24.92 1.72 -0.41
C THR A 186 -23.57 1.00 -0.40
N SER A 187 -23.02 0.71 -1.59
CA SER A 187 -21.67 0.14 -1.72
C SER A 187 -20.59 1.13 -1.25
N LEU A 188 -20.69 2.41 -1.62
CA LEU A 188 -19.79 3.47 -1.17
C LEU A 188 -19.80 3.64 0.35
N ARG A 189 -20.97 3.57 0.99
CA ARG A 189 -21.07 3.64 2.46
C ARG A 189 -20.34 2.47 3.11
N THR A 190 -20.49 1.27 2.55
CA THR A 190 -19.80 0.08 3.03
C THR A 190 -18.28 0.20 2.83
N PHE A 191 -17.84 0.68 1.66
CA PHE A 191 -16.43 0.96 1.37
C PHE A 191 -15.84 2.00 2.34
N ALA A 192 -16.57 3.07 2.65
CA ALA A 192 -16.16 4.10 3.60
C ALA A 192 -16.01 3.53 5.03
N LEU A 193 -16.91 2.64 5.46
CA LEU A 193 -16.82 1.96 6.75
C LEU A 193 -15.56 1.08 6.82
N TYR A 194 -15.28 0.26 5.81
CA TYR A 194 -14.06 -0.55 5.77
C TYR A 194 -12.79 0.30 5.71
N THR A 195 -12.83 1.43 4.99
CA THR A 195 -11.71 2.39 4.93
C THR A 195 -11.45 2.98 6.32
N SER A 196 -12.49 3.43 7.02
CA SER A 196 -12.38 3.97 8.37
C SER A 196 -11.82 2.92 9.35
N MET A 197 -12.32 1.68 9.28
CA MET A 197 -11.82 0.57 10.10
C MET A 197 -10.34 0.27 9.83
N SER A 198 -9.91 0.30 8.57
CA SER A 198 -8.51 0.10 8.18
C SER A 198 -7.59 1.22 8.71
N ILE A 199 -8.03 2.48 8.63
CA ILE A 199 -7.30 3.63 9.19
C ILE A 199 -7.20 3.51 10.71
N PHE A 200 -8.31 3.15 11.37
CA PHE A 200 -8.33 2.94 12.81
C PHE A 200 -7.35 1.83 13.23
N MET A 201 -7.36 0.68 12.57
CA MET A 201 -6.43 -0.41 12.87
C MET A 201 -4.97 -0.02 12.64
N ASN A 202 -4.66 0.70 11.55
CA ASN A 202 -3.31 1.20 11.30
C ASN A 202 -2.80 2.10 12.45
N ALA A 203 -3.67 2.87 13.09
CA ALA A 203 -3.33 3.71 14.24
C ALA A 203 -3.35 2.97 15.58
N ALA A 204 -4.28 2.03 15.77
CA ALA A 204 -4.50 1.32 17.04
C ALA A 204 -3.50 0.19 17.28
N ILE A 205 -3.08 -0.54 16.24
CA ILE A 205 -2.13 -1.67 16.35
C ILE A 205 -0.80 -1.24 17.03
N PRO A 206 -0.13 -0.14 16.59
CA PRO A 206 1.08 0.34 17.25
C PRO A 206 0.87 0.67 18.73
N ILE A 207 -0.23 1.36 19.05
CA ILE A 207 -0.55 1.81 20.40
C ILE A 207 -0.79 0.61 21.31
N ALA A 208 -1.56 -0.36 20.84
CA ALA A 208 -1.82 -1.61 21.56
C ALA A 208 -0.54 -2.42 21.77
N ALA A 209 0.32 -2.55 20.74
CA ALA A 209 1.59 -3.25 20.85
C ALA A 209 2.51 -2.61 21.90
N VAL A 210 2.65 -1.28 21.89
CA VAL A 210 3.44 -0.55 22.90
C VAL A 210 2.88 -0.74 24.30
N LEU A 211 1.56 -0.57 24.48
CA LEU A 211 0.88 -0.76 25.77
C LEU A 211 1.13 -2.15 26.34
N VAL A 212 0.90 -3.20 25.54
CA VAL A 212 1.09 -4.59 25.97
C VAL A 212 2.57 -4.86 26.29
N THR A 213 3.50 -4.30 25.51
CA THR A 213 4.94 -4.44 25.76
C THR A 213 5.34 -3.81 27.10
N PHE A 214 4.90 -2.59 27.39
CA PHE A 214 5.27 -1.91 28.64
C PHE A 214 4.57 -2.52 29.86
N VAL A 215 3.31 -2.93 29.74
CA VAL A 215 2.59 -3.63 30.82
C VAL A 215 3.24 -4.97 31.11
N SER A 216 3.55 -5.77 30.09
CA SER A 216 4.23 -7.06 30.28
C SER A 216 5.63 -6.88 30.87
N HIS A 217 6.39 -5.87 30.45
CA HIS A 217 7.68 -5.54 31.05
C HIS A 217 7.57 -5.21 32.54
N ALA A 218 6.60 -4.38 32.92
CA ALA A 218 6.38 -4.04 34.33
C ALA A 218 5.99 -5.25 35.18
N LEU A 219 5.24 -6.21 34.62
CA LEU A 219 4.83 -7.43 35.30
C LEU A 219 5.97 -8.46 35.45
N ILE A 220 6.77 -8.66 34.40
CA ILE A 220 7.84 -9.68 34.36
C ILE A 220 9.06 -9.22 35.16
N ASN A 221 9.55 -8.00 34.89
CA ASN A 221 10.80 -7.51 35.48
C ASN A 221 10.60 -6.89 36.87
N LYS A 222 9.33 -6.75 37.33
CA LYS A 222 8.93 -6.03 38.56
C LYS A 222 9.51 -4.61 38.66
N SER A 223 10.00 -4.07 37.55
CA SER A 223 10.62 -2.77 37.42
C SER A 223 10.05 -2.06 36.20
N LYS A 224 9.89 -0.74 36.32
CA LYS A 224 9.48 0.09 35.19
C LYS A 224 10.67 0.21 34.23
N PRO A 225 10.45 0.18 32.90
CA PRO A 225 11.52 0.45 31.95
C PRO A 225 12.11 1.83 32.22
N SER A 226 13.42 1.98 32.07
CA SER A 226 14.08 3.29 32.16
C SER A 226 13.49 4.21 31.10
N SER A 227 13.44 5.52 31.37
CA SER A 227 12.96 6.51 30.40
C SER A 227 13.68 6.38 29.06
N SER A 228 15.00 6.12 29.08
CA SER A 228 15.80 5.91 27.86
C SER A 228 15.34 4.68 27.06
N GLU A 229 15.05 3.56 27.73
CA GLU A 229 14.61 2.32 27.11
C GLU A 229 13.18 2.47 26.55
N ALA A 230 12.29 3.09 27.31
CA ALA A 230 10.91 3.33 26.90
C ALA A 230 10.82 4.21 25.65
N PHE A 231 11.55 5.33 25.60
CA PHE A 231 11.55 6.19 24.42
C PHE A 231 12.22 5.55 23.21
N ALA A 232 13.33 4.80 23.41
CA ALA A 232 13.99 4.10 22.32
C ALA A 232 13.11 2.97 21.75
N ALA A 233 12.41 2.21 22.60
CA ALA A 233 11.46 1.20 22.16
C ALA A 233 10.26 1.80 21.42
N LEU A 234 9.71 2.92 21.92
CA LEU A 234 8.63 3.64 21.24
C LEU A 234 9.06 4.10 19.84
N ALA A 235 10.26 4.65 19.71
CA ALA A 235 10.82 5.04 18.41
C ALA A 235 10.97 3.83 17.46
N LEU A 236 11.47 2.70 17.97
CA LEU A 236 11.59 1.45 17.20
C LEU A 236 10.23 0.92 16.74
N PHE A 237 9.21 0.93 17.60
CA PHE A 237 7.85 0.56 17.21
C PHE A 237 7.35 1.46 16.07
N HIS A 238 7.50 2.78 16.16
CA HIS A 238 7.12 3.69 15.08
C HIS A 238 7.84 3.40 13.75
N ILE A 239 9.12 3.04 13.79
CA ILE A 239 9.90 2.69 12.60
C ILE A 239 9.43 1.36 11.99
N LEU A 240 9.02 0.39 12.81
CA LEU A 240 8.59 -0.94 12.37
C LEU A 240 7.16 -0.97 11.79
N VAL A 241 6.31 -0.06 12.24
CA VAL A 241 4.89 -0.02 11.82
C VAL A 241 4.73 0.20 10.32
N THR A 242 5.52 1.12 9.76
CA THR A 242 5.48 1.48 8.34
C THR A 242 5.74 0.27 7.42
N PRO A 243 6.86 -0.48 7.54
CA PRO A 243 7.12 -1.63 6.70
C PRO A 243 6.12 -2.77 6.92
N LEU A 244 5.63 -3.00 8.14
CA LEU A 244 4.61 -4.02 8.42
C LEU A 244 3.33 -3.81 7.61
N PHE A 245 2.86 -2.57 7.49
CA PHE A 245 1.66 -2.27 6.70
C PHE A 245 1.91 -2.22 5.20
N LEU A 246 3.06 -1.68 4.77
CA LEU A 246 3.38 -1.58 3.35
C LEU A 246 3.74 -2.94 2.73
N LEU A 247 4.27 -3.89 3.50
CA LEU A 247 4.68 -5.21 2.99
C LEU A 247 3.52 -5.94 2.31
N SER A 248 2.31 -5.89 2.87
CA SER A 248 1.10 -6.49 2.28
C SER A 248 0.81 -5.91 0.89
N THR A 249 0.95 -4.58 0.75
CA THR A 249 0.78 -3.89 -0.54
C THR A 249 1.88 -4.29 -1.53
N VAL A 250 3.14 -4.32 -1.08
CA VAL A 250 4.29 -4.73 -1.91
C VAL A 250 4.12 -6.14 -2.46
N VAL A 251 3.71 -7.10 -1.62
CA VAL A 251 3.44 -8.48 -2.03
C VAL A 251 2.30 -8.55 -3.05
N ARG A 252 1.21 -7.79 -2.85
CA ARG A 252 0.10 -7.72 -3.83
C ARG A 252 0.58 -7.21 -5.19
N PHE A 253 1.43 -6.19 -5.23
CA PHE A 253 2.00 -5.69 -6.48
C PHE A 253 2.98 -6.68 -7.11
N ALA A 254 3.77 -7.40 -6.30
CA ALA A 254 4.64 -8.46 -6.80
C ALA A 254 3.86 -9.60 -7.45
N VAL A 255 2.79 -10.07 -6.81
CA VAL A 255 1.90 -11.10 -7.40
C VAL A 255 1.26 -10.60 -8.68
N LYS A 256 0.75 -9.36 -8.70
CA LYS A 256 0.17 -8.76 -9.90
C LYS A 256 1.16 -8.60 -11.07
N ALA A 257 2.45 -8.43 -10.78
CA ALA A 257 3.46 -8.32 -11.83
C ALA A 257 3.94 -9.66 -12.38
N MET A 258 3.73 -10.77 -11.63
CA MET A 258 4.04 -12.12 -12.09
C MET A 258 2.94 -12.73 -12.97
N VAL A 259 1.70 -12.25 -12.84
CA VAL A 259 0.53 -12.65 -13.62
C VAL A 259 0.44 -11.81 -14.88
#